data_AF-A0AAU1ZHV8-F1
#
_entry.id   AF-A0AAU1ZHV8-F1
#
_cell.length_a   1.000
_cell.length_b   1.000
_cell.length_c   1.000
_cell.angle_alpha   90.00
_cell.angle_beta   90.00
_cell.angle_gamma   90.00
#
_symmetry.space_group_name_H-M   'P 1'
#
loop_
_entity.id
_entity.type
_entity.pdbx_description
1 polymer ?
#
loop_
_entity_poly.entity_id
_entity_poly.type
_entity_poly.pdbx_seq_one_letter_code
_entity_poly.pdbx_strand_id
1 'polypeptide(L)'
;MSNETIPEPGAESGPSYPASATATGDGTASASPTDHAPTASVPGEDPYRAKSRTKPKPIITSIEELLTFAYESKARLLEFSKEDLKKLAITDEGIASQSALVESLAPTDPTLSTPYKLLQYAARQGVPLKRTENGDLAPALNRLFDLAVVALGHSPVFRVWVNQLVDPRKGPQLSTEHLRNMARQVRADDLGLSPEQFKTADSERLVRNAIACYGLLRVLQREWNLDQFIDASYGSVWRHEAPEAAGLERAAGKVGASSDLDVLGIVGENYLARIARLDRQVTQLESEADAARNRETRLRAELSTVEEREQSAMARADAFSAEVGRLQKELTAEHDNRMVDKSHMTDDYETLRTRIIRRLGGEIDLLTDGLHALRNGAPDVAEEFLDRSLLALTREVEQLKDASGGFA
;
A
#
# COMPACT_ATOMS: atom_id res chain seq x y z
N MET A 1 27.32 32.58 -24.26
CA MET A 1 28.75 32.48 -24.62
C MET A 1 29.55 32.51 -23.32
N SER A 2 30.47 31.54 -23.20
CA SER A 2 31.65 31.44 -22.32
C SER A 2 31.72 30.06 -21.65
N ASN A 3 32.65 29.26 -22.17
CA ASN A 3 33.18 28.01 -21.63
C ASN A 3 34.14 28.30 -20.47
N GLU A 4 34.25 27.36 -19.52
CA GLU A 4 35.48 26.84 -18.85
C GLU A 4 35.03 25.97 -17.65
N THR A 5 35.23 24.64 -17.57
CA THR A 5 36.45 23.79 -17.44
C THR A 5 36.89 23.55 -15.97
N ILE A 6 36.60 22.33 -15.46
CA ILE A 6 37.41 21.44 -14.54
C ILE A 6 37.48 21.85 -13.02
N PRO A 7 37.59 20.94 -12.00
CA PRO A 7 38.29 19.63 -11.99
C PRO A 7 37.68 18.39 -11.28
N GLU A 8 38.24 17.22 -11.63
CA GLU A 8 38.34 15.99 -10.83
C GLU A 8 39.19 16.19 -9.55
N PRO A 9 39.04 15.30 -8.56
CA PRO A 9 40.20 14.80 -7.84
C PRO A 9 40.25 13.26 -7.80
N GLY A 10 41.46 12.74 -7.95
CA GLY A 10 41.77 11.33 -7.87
C GLY A 10 42.05 10.79 -6.47
N ALA A 11 42.07 9.46 -6.44
CA ALA A 11 42.99 8.54 -5.75
C ALA A 11 43.13 8.53 -4.21
N GLU A 12 42.95 7.30 -3.71
CA GLU A 12 43.61 6.65 -2.56
C GLU A 12 43.12 6.96 -1.13
N SER A 13 42.52 5.93 -0.51
CA SER A 13 42.88 5.48 0.85
C SER A 13 42.21 4.13 1.12
N GLY A 14 43.01 3.05 1.17
CA GLY A 14 42.56 1.72 1.57
C GLY A 14 42.36 1.62 3.10
N PRO A 15 41.53 0.70 3.59
CA PRO A 15 41.43 0.45 5.02
C PRO A 15 42.50 -0.55 5.50
N SER A 16 43.29 -0.06 6.45
CA SER A 16 44.30 -0.76 7.24
C SER A 16 43.71 -1.92 8.05
N TYR A 17 44.31 -3.11 7.91
CA TYR A 17 44.22 -4.17 8.92
C TYR A 17 45.10 -3.84 10.12
N PRO A 18 44.67 -4.13 11.35
CA PRO A 18 45.57 -4.49 12.42
C PRO A 18 45.55 -6.01 12.65
N ALA A 19 46.75 -6.58 12.70
CA ALA A 19 47.01 -7.95 13.09
C ALA A 19 47.14 -8.10 14.61
N SER A 20 46.69 -9.26 15.10
CA SER A 20 47.25 -10.11 16.16
C SER A 20 47.48 -9.57 17.57
N ALA A 21 46.84 -10.24 18.54
CA ALA A 21 47.42 -10.49 19.86
C ALA A 21 47.18 -11.94 20.27
N THR A 22 48.27 -12.71 20.27
CA THR A 22 48.45 -13.98 20.97
C THR A 22 48.59 -13.76 22.47
N ALA A 23 47.94 -14.59 23.29
CA ALA A 23 48.37 -14.85 24.67
C ALA A 23 48.09 -16.30 25.05
N THR A 24 49.19 -17.02 25.22
CA THR A 24 49.40 -18.35 25.79
C THR A 24 48.99 -18.44 27.26
N GLY A 25 48.52 -19.62 27.68
CA GLY A 25 48.40 -20.02 29.08
C GLY A 25 48.30 -21.54 29.18
N ASP A 26 49.42 -22.17 29.54
CA ASP A 26 49.66 -23.61 29.71
C ASP A 26 48.82 -24.29 30.79
N GLY A 27 48.63 -25.60 30.63
CA GLY A 27 48.11 -26.51 31.66
C GLY A 27 48.18 -27.97 31.23
N THR A 28 49.35 -28.58 31.37
CA THR A 28 49.69 -29.98 31.11
C THR A 28 49.18 -30.95 32.18
N ALA A 29 48.66 -32.12 31.75
CA ALA A 29 48.82 -33.46 32.37
C ALA A 29 48.09 -34.50 31.50
N SER A 30 48.77 -35.20 30.59
CA SER A 30 49.35 -36.55 30.75
C SER A 30 48.40 -37.63 31.30
N ALA A 31 47.91 -38.52 30.43
CA ALA A 31 48.20 -39.95 30.44
C ALA A 31 47.37 -40.72 29.37
N SER A 32 48.07 -41.31 28.40
CA SER A 32 47.74 -42.60 27.77
C SER A 32 48.83 -43.60 28.24
N PRO A 33 48.83 -44.92 27.95
CA PRO A 33 47.97 -45.69 27.03
C PRO A 33 47.56 -47.08 27.55
N THR A 34 46.73 -47.81 26.80
CA THR A 34 46.91 -49.27 26.71
C THR A 34 46.44 -49.77 25.35
N ASP A 35 47.44 -50.11 24.53
CA ASP A 35 47.32 -50.98 23.37
C ASP A 35 46.92 -52.38 23.82
N HIS A 36 45.94 -52.97 23.13
CA HIS A 36 45.96 -54.38 22.76
C HIS A 36 45.04 -54.60 21.55
N ALA A 37 45.64 -54.64 20.36
CA ALA A 37 45.15 -55.53 19.31
C ALA A 37 45.38 -56.98 19.77
N PRO A 38 44.53 -57.93 19.34
CA PRO A 38 45.09 -58.83 18.33
C PRO A 38 44.10 -59.36 17.27
N THR A 39 44.69 -59.64 16.12
CA THR A 39 44.49 -60.79 15.22
C THR A 39 43.22 -60.96 14.39
N ALA A 40 43.51 -61.11 13.09
CA ALA A 40 42.66 -61.63 12.03
C ALA A 40 42.09 -63.03 12.31
N SER A 41 40.89 -63.29 11.79
CA SER A 41 40.33 -64.61 11.53
C SER A 41 39.38 -64.53 10.33
N VAL A 42 39.88 -65.06 9.21
CA VAL A 42 39.30 -65.89 8.12
C VAL A 42 37.76 -66.14 8.14
N PRO A 43 37.11 -66.27 6.95
CA PRO A 43 35.72 -65.90 6.70
C PRO A 43 34.72 -66.99 7.13
N GLY A 44 33.68 -66.55 7.84
CA GLY A 44 32.50 -67.35 8.14
C GLY A 44 31.45 -67.19 7.04
N GLU A 45 31.06 -68.31 6.43
CA GLU A 45 29.98 -68.44 5.48
C GLU A 45 28.66 -67.93 6.07
N ASP A 46 28.16 -66.80 5.58
CA ASP A 46 26.76 -66.42 5.77
C ASP A 46 25.89 -67.09 4.69
N PRO A 47 24.77 -67.73 5.08
CA PRO A 47 23.94 -68.52 4.19
C PRO A 47 23.17 -67.61 3.23
N TYR A 48 23.33 -67.87 1.93
CA TYR A 48 22.38 -67.56 0.85
C TYR A 48 21.36 -66.46 1.16
N ARG A 49 21.75 -65.20 0.97
CA ARG A 49 20.80 -64.11 0.71
C ARG A 49 20.14 -64.44 -0.64
N ALA A 50 18.99 -65.09 -0.58
CA ALA A 50 18.14 -65.34 -1.73
C ALA A 50 17.91 -63.99 -2.44
N LYS A 51 18.51 -63.86 -3.63
CA LYS A 51 18.20 -62.78 -4.56
C LYS A 51 16.71 -62.89 -4.84
N SER A 52 15.92 -62.02 -4.24
CA SER A 52 14.51 -61.87 -4.56
C SER A 52 14.44 -61.65 -6.07
N ARG A 53 13.90 -62.64 -6.80
CA ARG A 53 13.62 -62.54 -8.23
C ARG A 53 12.79 -61.27 -8.45
N THR A 54 13.43 -60.21 -8.95
CA THR A 54 12.76 -59.01 -9.41
C THR A 54 11.83 -59.45 -10.54
N LYS A 55 10.51 -59.39 -10.30
CA LYS A 55 9.53 -59.62 -11.37
C LYS A 55 9.87 -58.70 -12.55
N PRO A 56 9.80 -59.19 -13.81
CA PRO A 56 10.08 -58.36 -14.97
C PRO A 56 9.18 -57.12 -14.95
N LYS A 57 9.76 -55.95 -15.29
CA LYS A 57 8.98 -54.71 -15.42
C LYS A 57 7.88 -54.95 -16.46
N PRO A 58 6.60 -54.62 -16.18
CA PRO A 58 5.54 -54.74 -17.17
C PRO A 58 5.90 -53.90 -18.40
N ILE A 59 5.74 -54.48 -19.59
CA ILE A 59 5.82 -53.72 -20.84
C ILE A 59 4.45 -53.07 -21.00
N ILE A 60 4.39 -51.75 -20.82
CA ILE A 60 3.16 -50.96 -20.97
C ILE A 60 3.25 -50.23 -22.30
N THR A 61 2.27 -50.48 -23.16
CA THR A 61 2.22 -50.00 -24.55
C THR A 61 1.09 -48.99 -24.79
N SER A 62 0.16 -48.87 -23.84
CA SER A 62 -1.00 -47.99 -23.91
C SER A 62 -1.26 -47.25 -22.59
N ILE A 63 -2.06 -46.18 -22.62
CA ILE A 63 -2.45 -45.43 -21.42
C ILE A 63 -3.42 -46.27 -20.56
N GLU A 64 -4.21 -47.14 -21.16
CA GLU A 64 -5.12 -48.05 -20.50
C GLU A 64 -4.36 -49.06 -19.64
N GLU A 65 -3.32 -49.70 -20.20
CA GLU A 65 -2.44 -50.62 -19.46
C GLU A 65 -1.71 -49.92 -18.31
N LEU A 66 -1.29 -48.66 -18.54
CA LEU A 66 -0.70 -47.80 -17.50
C LEU A 66 -1.67 -47.60 -16.33
N LEU A 67 -2.92 -47.21 -16.63
CA LEU A 67 -3.94 -46.92 -15.62
C LEU A 67 -4.30 -48.17 -14.83
N THR A 68 -4.60 -49.28 -15.51
CA THR A 68 -4.93 -50.56 -14.86
C THR A 68 -3.79 -50.98 -13.94
N PHE A 69 -2.54 -50.93 -14.41
CA PHE A 69 -1.39 -51.22 -13.56
C PHE A 69 -1.27 -50.26 -12.37
N ALA A 70 -1.47 -48.96 -12.57
CA ALA A 70 -1.34 -47.97 -11.50
C ALA A 70 -2.39 -48.18 -10.39
N TYR A 71 -3.64 -48.50 -10.75
CA TYR A 71 -4.71 -48.80 -9.80
C TYR A 71 -4.50 -50.15 -9.10
N GLU A 72 -4.17 -51.23 -9.83
CA GLU A 72 -3.92 -52.56 -9.26
C GLU A 72 -2.71 -52.58 -8.31
N SER A 73 -1.68 -51.79 -8.62
CA SER A 73 -0.45 -51.71 -7.83
C SER A 73 -0.51 -50.71 -6.69
N LYS A 74 -1.70 -50.17 -6.36
CA LYS A 74 -1.91 -49.17 -5.29
C LYS A 74 -1.04 -47.91 -5.48
N ALA A 75 -1.13 -47.32 -6.68
CA ALA A 75 -0.41 -46.11 -7.08
C ALA A 75 1.11 -46.26 -7.22
N ARG A 76 1.61 -47.47 -7.48
CA ARG A 76 3.00 -47.63 -7.92
C ARG A 76 3.08 -47.27 -9.39
N LEU A 77 3.52 -46.05 -9.69
CA LEU A 77 3.87 -45.71 -11.06
C LEU A 77 5.23 -46.29 -11.42
N LEU A 78 5.28 -46.91 -12.60
CA LEU A 78 6.53 -47.24 -13.25
C LEU A 78 7.18 -45.93 -13.71
N GLU A 79 8.49 -45.81 -13.50
CA GLU A 79 9.25 -44.70 -14.07
C GLU A 79 9.39 -44.95 -15.57
N PHE A 80 8.58 -44.26 -16.37
CA PHE A 80 8.71 -44.29 -17.83
C PHE A 80 9.79 -43.33 -18.27
N SER A 81 10.57 -43.78 -19.25
CA SER A 81 11.44 -42.89 -20.01
C SER A 81 10.59 -41.91 -20.83
N LYS A 82 11.17 -40.76 -21.18
CA LYS A 82 10.53 -39.80 -22.09
C LYS A 82 10.19 -40.45 -23.43
N GLU A 83 11.00 -41.40 -23.89
CA GLU A 83 10.76 -42.10 -25.17
C GLU A 83 9.54 -43.03 -25.11
N ASP A 84 9.30 -43.67 -23.97
CA ASP A 84 8.14 -44.55 -23.80
C ASP A 84 6.84 -43.75 -23.71
N LEU A 85 6.87 -42.58 -23.07
CA LEU A 85 5.73 -41.66 -23.05
C LEU A 85 5.34 -41.17 -24.45
N LYS A 86 6.33 -40.89 -25.31
CA LYS A 86 6.07 -40.47 -26.71
C LYS A 86 5.41 -41.57 -27.54
N LYS A 87 5.64 -42.84 -27.18
CA LYS A 87 5.10 -44.01 -27.88
C LYS A 87 3.69 -44.37 -27.42
N LEU A 88 3.19 -43.76 -26.34
CA LEU A 88 1.82 -43.97 -25.89
C LEU A 88 0.85 -43.45 -26.97
N ALA A 89 0.13 -44.37 -27.59
CA ALA A 89 -0.87 -44.03 -28.59
C ALA A 89 -2.03 -43.26 -27.95
N ILE A 90 -2.40 -42.13 -28.54
CA ILE A 90 -3.60 -41.37 -28.17
C ILE A 90 -4.45 -41.25 -29.42
N THR A 91 -5.57 -41.97 -29.44
CA THR A 91 -6.59 -41.90 -30.48
C THR A 91 -7.88 -41.33 -29.89
N ASP A 92 -8.71 -40.68 -30.71
CA ASP A 92 -9.98 -40.11 -30.24
C ASP A 92 -10.93 -41.17 -29.66
N GLU A 93 -10.93 -42.38 -30.24
CA GLU A 93 -11.65 -43.54 -29.71
C GLU A 93 -11.05 -44.01 -28.36
N GLY A 94 -9.72 -43.94 -28.21
CA GLY A 94 -9.01 -44.22 -26.97
C GLY A 94 -9.31 -43.21 -25.86
N ILE A 95 -9.62 -41.96 -26.18
CA ILE A 95 -9.96 -40.94 -25.18
C ILE A 95 -11.26 -41.33 -24.44
N ALA A 96 -12.31 -41.72 -25.15
CA ALA A 96 -13.56 -42.11 -24.50
C ALA A 96 -13.40 -43.38 -23.64
N SER A 97 -12.69 -44.39 -24.16
CA SER A 97 -12.46 -45.66 -23.45
C SER A 97 -11.59 -45.47 -22.19
N GLN A 98 -10.54 -44.65 -22.26
CA GLN A 98 -9.68 -44.34 -21.11
C GLN A 98 -10.42 -43.59 -20.01
N SER A 99 -11.29 -42.64 -20.37
CA SER A 99 -12.11 -41.94 -19.39
C SER A 99 -13.02 -42.94 -18.68
N ALA A 100 -13.80 -43.74 -19.43
CA ALA A 100 -14.68 -44.77 -18.87
C ALA A 100 -13.93 -45.79 -18.00
N LEU A 101 -12.71 -46.17 -18.39
CA LEU A 101 -11.85 -47.03 -17.59
C LEU A 101 -11.53 -46.38 -16.23
N VAL A 102 -11.13 -45.11 -16.21
CA VAL A 102 -10.89 -44.37 -14.96
C VAL A 102 -12.16 -44.26 -14.11
N GLU A 103 -13.33 -44.03 -14.72
CA GLU A 103 -14.60 -43.98 -13.98
C GLU A 103 -14.88 -45.30 -13.26
N SER A 104 -14.52 -46.44 -13.86
CA SER A 104 -14.65 -47.77 -13.25
C SER A 104 -13.62 -48.05 -12.15
N LEU A 105 -12.40 -47.51 -12.28
CA LEU A 105 -11.27 -47.79 -11.38
C LEU A 105 -11.18 -46.80 -10.21
N ALA A 106 -11.58 -45.54 -10.40
CA ALA A 106 -11.48 -44.49 -9.39
C ALA A 106 -12.14 -44.84 -8.04
N PRO A 107 -13.31 -45.50 -7.98
CA PRO A 107 -13.93 -45.93 -6.72
C PRO A 107 -13.06 -46.88 -5.89
N THR A 108 -12.14 -47.62 -6.52
CA THR A 108 -11.24 -48.56 -5.83
C THR A 108 -10.04 -47.87 -5.15
N ASP A 109 -9.84 -46.57 -5.37
CA ASP A 109 -8.79 -45.76 -4.73
C ASP A 109 -9.38 -44.67 -3.83
N PRO A 110 -9.90 -45.05 -2.64
CA PRO A 110 -10.53 -44.10 -1.72
C PRO A 110 -9.56 -43.03 -1.18
N THR A 111 -8.25 -43.24 -1.33
CA THR A 111 -7.21 -42.34 -0.80
C THR A 111 -6.68 -41.36 -1.84
N LEU A 112 -7.13 -41.44 -3.09
CA LEU A 112 -6.61 -40.62 -4.20
C LEU A 112 -5.11 -40.78 -4.43
N SER A 113 -4.55 -41.96 -4.13
CA SER A 113 -3.12 -42.21 -4.27
C SER A 113 -2.68 -42.21 -5.74
N THR A 114 -3.49 -42.78 -6.62
CA THR A 114 -3.24 -42.90 -8.06
C THR A 114 -3.30 -41.56 -8.77
N PRO A 115 -4.36 -40.74 -8.65
CA PRO A 115 -4.36 -39.40 -9.24
C PRO A 115 -3.23 -38.52 -8.69
N TYR A 116 -2.90 -38.62 -7.40
CA TYR A 116 -1.74 -37.92 -6.84
C TYR A 116 -0.44 -38.30 -7.56
N LYS A 117 -0.21 -39.61 -7.75
CA LYS A 117 0.99 -40.10 -8.41
C LYS A 117 1.03 -39.71 -9.88
N LEU A 118 -0.09 -39.74 -10.60
CA LEU A 118 -0.16 -39.29 -12.00
C LEU A 118 0.21 -37.82 -12.14
N LEU A 119 -0.31 -36.96 -11.26
CA LEU A 119 0.01 -35.54 -11.23
C LEU A 119 1.47 -35.29 -10.81
N GLN A 120 1.98 -36.03 -9.83
CA GLN A 120 3.39 -35.96 -9.43
C GLN A 120 4.31 -36.35 -10.59
N TYR A 121 3.96 -37.40 -11.32
CA TYR A 121 4.70 -37.84 -12.48
C TYR A 121 4.68 -36.78 -13.59
N ALA A 122 3.52 -36.20 -13.90
CA ALA A 122 3.41 -35.13 -14.88
C ALA A 122 4.24 -33.90 -14.49
N ALA A 123 4.18 -33.47 -13.22
CA ALA A 123 4.97 -32.36 -12.70
C ALA A 123 6.48 -32.59 -12.78
N ARG A 124 6.95 -33.83 -12.54
CA ARG A 124 8.37 -34.20 -12.65
C ARG A 124 8.93 -34.08 -14.06
N GLN A 125 8.09 -34.23 -15.09
CA GLN A 125 8.57 -34.06 -16.47
C GLN A 125 8.87 -32.60 -16.81
N GLY A 126 8.46 -31.64 -15.97
CA GLY A 126 8.75 -30.21 -16.13
C GLY A 126 8.05 -29.58 -17.34
N VAL A 127 7.11 -30.29 -17.96
CA VAL A 127 6.36 -29.80 -19.12
C VAL A 127 5.09 -29.09 -18.63
N PRO A 128 4.85 -27.83 -19.01
CA PRO A 128 3.63 -27.12 -18.64
C PRO A 128 2.43 -27.76 -19.32
N LEU A 129 1.34 -27.93 -18.57
CA LEU A 129 0.10 -28.50 -19.09
C LEU A 129 -0.89 -27.38 -19.38
N LYS A 130 -1.55 -27.46 -20.54
CA LYS A 130 -2.44 -26.44 -21.12
C LYS A 130 -1.76 -25.12 -21.53
N ARG A 131 -1.10 -25.15 -22.70
CA ARG A 131 -1.11 -24.08 -23.74
C ARG A 131 -0.13 -24.48 -24.83
N THR A 132 -0.64 -24.89 -26.00
CA THR A 132 -0.06 -24.70 -27.35
C THR A 132 1.46 -24.81 -27.53
N GLU A 133 2.17 -25.56 -26.71
CA GLU A 133 3.60 -25.79 -26.85
C GLU A 133 3.76 -27.14 -27.56
N ASN A 134 4.33 -27.09 -28.76
CA ASN A 134 4.58 -28.22 -29.67
C ASN A 134 5.71 -29.12 -29.13
N GLY A 135 5.49 -29.72 -27.96
CA GLY A 135 6.37 -30.73 -27.40
C GLY A 135 5.80 -32.13 -27.61
N ASP A 136 6.61 -33.06 -28.12
CA ASP A 136 6.21 -34.46 -28.36
C ASP A 136 5.61 -35.18 -27.13
N LEU A 137 5.86 -34.67 -25.92
CA LEU A 137 5.37 -35.22 -24.65
C LEU A 137 4.05 -34.60 -24.19
N ALA A 138 3.70 -33.40 -24.66
CA ALA A 138 2.55 -32.65 -24.18
C ALA A 138 1.22 -33.40 -24.37
N PRO A 139 0.96 -34.14 -25.47
CA PRO A 139 -0.29 -34.89 -25.62
C PRO A 139 -0.49 -35.94 -24.53
N ALA A 140 0.52 -36.77 -24.27
CA ALA A 140 0.45 -37.83 -23.26
C ALA A 140 0.31 -37.25 -21.85
N LEU A 141 1.06 -36.20 -21.52
CA LEU A 141 1.00 -35.59 -20.19
C LEU A 141 -0.31 -34.83 -19.95
N ASN A 142 -0.84 -34.12 -20.96
CA ASN A 142 -2.16 -33.50 -20.87
C ASN A 142 -3.24 -34.57 -20.68
N ARG A 143 -3.09 -35.73 -21.35
CA ARG A 143 -4.03 -36.83 -21.18
C ARG A 143 -4.01 -37.41 -19.77
N LEU A 144 -2.82 -37.65 -19.20
CA LEU A 144 -2.69 -38.10 -17.81
C LEU A 144 -3.26 -37.08 -16.81
N PHE A 145 -3.09 -35.79 -17.10
CA PHE A 145 -3.71 -34.71 -16.33
C PHE A 145 -5.24 -34.78 -16.39
N ASP A 146 -5.83 -34.88 -17.58
CA ASP A 146 -7.28 -34.95 -17.76
C ASP A 146 -7.86 -36.19 -17.06
N LEU A 147 -7.18 -37.34 -17.18
CA LEU A 147 -7.56 -38.57 -16.50
C LEU A 147 -7.46 -38.45 -14.96
N ALA A 148 -6.45 -37.76 -14.45
CA ALA A 148 -6.38 -37.46 -13.02
C ALA A 148 -7.55 -36.56 -12.57
N VAL A 149 -7.98 -35.59 -13.39
CA VAL A 149 -9.16 -34.77 -13.10
C VAL A 149 -10.45 -35.60 -13.10
N VAL A 150 -10.61 -36.53 -14.06
CA VAL A 150 -11.74 -37.48 -14.08
C VAL A 150 -11.76 -38.33 -12.80
N ALA A 151 -10.61 -38.90 -12.41
CA ALA A 151 -10.48 -39.68 -11.18
C ALA A 151 -10.84 -38.85 -9.93
N LEU A 152 -10.36 -37.61 -9.84
CA LEU A 152 -10.68 -36.72 -8.74
C LEU A 152 -12.19 -36.41 -8.68
N GLY A 153 -12.84 -36.23 -9.82
CA GLY A 153 -14.28 -35.97 -9.88
C GLY A 153 -15.18 -37.08 -9.32
N HIS A 154 -14.66 -38.30 -9.20
CA HIS A 154 -15.35 -39.41 -8.55
C HIS A 154 -15.24 -39.38 -7.02
N SER A 155 -14.29 -38.60 -6.49
CA SER A 155 -14.13 -38.43 -5.05
C SER A 155 -15.25 -37.56 -4.48
N PRO A 156 -15.84 -37.92 -3.33
CA PRO A 156 -16.76 -37.05 -2.59
C PRO A 156 -16.17 -35.66 -2.28
N VAL A 157 -14.84 -35.57 -2.18
CA VAL A 157 -14.11 -34.33 -1.91
C VAL A 157 -14.20 -33.33 -3.06
N PHE A 158 -14.21 -33.81 -4.31
CA PHE A 158 -14.07 -32.96 -5.49
C PHE A 158 -15.25 -33.02 -6.45
N ARG A 159 -16.23 -33.91 -6.23
CA ARG A 159 -17.37 -34.13 -7.12
C ARG A 159 -18.14 -32.86 -7.48
N VAL A 160 -18.30 -31.93 -6.54
CA VAL A 160 -18.98 -30.64 -6.76
C VAL A 160 -18.08 -29.60 -7.44
N TRP A 161 -16.76 -29.83 -7.44
CA TRP A 161 -15.73 -28.91 -7.89
C TRP A 161 -15.09 -29.30 -9.23
N VAL A 162 -15.58 -30.34 -9.92
CA VAL A 162 -14.99 -30.85 -11.16
C VAL A 162 -14.79 -29.76 -12.22
N ASN A 163 -15.80 -28.90 -12.41
CA ASN A 163 -15.71 -27.77 -13.36
C ASN A 163 -14.55 -26.82 -13.01
N GLN A 164 -14.28 -26.63 -11.72
CA GLN A 164 -13.21 -25.78 -11.22
C GLN A 164 -11.84 -26.45 -11.27
N LEU A 165 -11.79 -27.78 -11.18
CA LEU A 165 -10.56 -28.54 -11.41
C LEU A 165 -10.12 -28.43 -12.87
N VAL A 166 -11.07 -28.49 -13.81
CA VAL A 166 -10.81 -28.34 -15.24
C VAL A 166 -10.45 -26.89 -15.60
N ASP A 167 -11.22 -25.92 -15.10
CA ASP A 167 -11.05 -24.49 -15.34
C ASP A 167 -11.17 -23.70 -14.03
N PRO A 168 -10.04 -23.20 -13.48
CA PRO A 168 -10.01 -22.44 -12.23
C PRO A 168 -10.90 -21.18 -12.24
N ARG A 169 -11.26 -20.66 -13.42
CA ARG A 169 -12.07 -19.44 -13.57
C ARG A 169 -13.56 -19.69 -13.38
N LYS A 170 -14.01 -20.96 -13.43
CA LYS A 170 -15.41 -21.35 -13.29
C LYS A 170 -15.75 -21.65 -11.82
N GLY A 171 -15.91 -20.59 -11.02
CA GLY A 171 -16.41 -20.67 -9.64
C GLY A 171 -15.50 -20.02 -8.59
N PRO A 172 -15.95 -19.94 -7.32
CA PRO A 172 -15.16 -19.37 -6.23
C PRO A 172 -13.93 -20.25 -5.96
N GLN A 173 -12.76 -19.64 -5.75
CA GLN A 173 -11.50 -20.38 -5.49
C GLN A 173 -11.63 -21.32 -4.29
N LEU A 174 -11.37 -22.61 -4.50
CA LEU A 174 -11.36 -23.61 -3.44
C LEU A 174 -10.11 -23.42 -2.59
N SER A 175 -10.28 -23.02 -1.33
CA SER A 175 -9.16 -22.89 -0.39
C SER A 175 -8.71 -24.27 0.08
N THR A 176 -7.40 -24.43 0.34
CA THR A 176 -6.86 -25.70 0.83
C THR A 176 -7.34 -26.06 2.23
N GLU A 177 -7.71 -25.07 3.04
CA GLU A 177 -8.33 -25.29 4.35
C GLU A 177 -9.75 -25.85 4.21
N HIS A 178 -10.56 -25.30 3.30
CA HIS A 178 -11.88 -25.84 3.01
C HIS A 178 -11.78 -27.26 2.47
N LEU A 179 -10.87 -27.48 1.51
CA LEU A 179 -10.59 -28.81 0.95
C LEU A 179 -10.16 -29.81 2.03
N ARG A 180 -9.32 -29.39 2.97
CA ARG A 180 -8.91 -30.22 4.10
C ARG A 180 -10.09 -30.63 4.97
N ASN A 181 -10.96 -29.67 5.30
CA ASN A 181 -12.13 -29.91 6.14
C ASN A 181 -13.11 -30.87 5.44
N MET A 182 -13.32 -30.69 4.13
CA MET A 182 -14.11 -31.63 3.32
C MET A 182 -13.50 -33.04 3.37
N ALA A 183 -12.19 -33.18 3.10
CA ALA A 183 -11.51 -34.47 3.10
C ALA A 183 -11.55 -35.17 4.47
N ARG A 184 -11.50 -34.42 5.58
CA ARG A 184 -11.66 -34.96 6.94
C ARG A 184 -13.07 -35.44 7.27
N GLN A 185 -14.08 -34.88 6.61
CA GLN A 185 -15.49 -35.22 6.85
C GLN A 185 -15.94 -36.47 6.08
N VAL A 186 -15.16 -36.93 5.09
CA VAL A 186 -15.44 -38.15 4.31
C VAL A 186 -15.44 -39.37 5.22
N ARG A 187 -16.54 -40.13 5.19
CA ARG A 187 -16.71 -41.40 5.91
C ARG A 187 -16.61 -42.58 4.97
N ALA A 188 -16.50 -43.78 5.53
CA ALA A 188 -16.49 -45.03 4.75
C ALA A 188 -17.74 -45.18 3.87
N ASP A 189 -18.91 -44.81 4.40
CA ASP A 189 -20.20 -44.88 3.69
C ASP A 189 -20.22 -43.98 2.45
N ASP A 190 -19.61 -42.79 2.52
CA ASP A 190 -19.51 -41.85 1.38
C ASP A 190 -18.67 -42.41 0.23
N LEU A 191 -17.81 -43.39 0.54
CA LEU A 191 -16.92 -44.08 -0.40
C LEU A 191 -17.47 -45.45 -0.83
N GLY A 192 -18.65 -45.86 -0.32
CA GLY A 192 -19.20 -47.20 -0.56
C GLY A 192 -18.40 -48.33 0.10
N LEU A 193 -17.65 -48.03 1.17
CA LEU A 193 -16.81 -48.97 1.90
C LEU A 193 -17.36 -49.25 3.29
N SER A 194 -16.95 -50.38 3.89
CA SER A 194 -17.26 -50.63 5.31
C SER A 194 -16.30 -49.85 6.23
N PRO A 195 -16.71 -49.53 7.48
CA PRO A 195 -15.85 -48.84 8.44
C PRO A 195 -14.51 -49.56 8.75
N GLU A 196 -14.46 -50.88 8.57
CA GLU A 196 -13.24 -51.68 8.76
C GLU A 196 -12.22 -51.50 7.62
N GLN A 197 -12.69 -51.10 6.44
CA GLN A 197 -11.89 -50.92 5.22
C GLN A 197 -11.29 -49.52 5.09
N PHE A 198 -11.81 -48.52 5.82
CA PHE A 198 -11.32 -47.14 5.78
C PHE A 198 -10.96 -46.64 7.18
N LYS A 199 -9.68 -46.73 7.53
CA LYS A 199 -9.17 -46.41 8.86
C LYS A 199 -8.72 -44.96 8.98
N THR A 200 -8.42 -44.51 10.20
CA THR A 200 -7.89 -43.16 10.46
C THR A 200 -6.65 -42.85 9.61
N ALA A 201 -5.75 -43.82 9.43
CA ALA A 201 -4.57 -43.66 8.58
C ALA A 201 -4.93 -43.41 7.10
N ASP A 202 -6.00 -44.03 6.59
CA ASP A 202 -6.48 -43.83 5.22
C ASP A 202 -7.16 -42.46 5.06
N SER A 203 -7.87 -42.00 6.09
CA SER A 203 -8.43 -40.64 6.15
C SER A 203 -7.34 -39.57 6.15
N GLU A 204 -6.30 -39.73 6.97
CA GLU A 204 -5.14 -38.83 6.94
C GLU A 204 -4.44 -38.83 5.58
N ARG A 205 -4.32 -40.00 4.95
CA ARG A 205 -3.74 -40.13 3.61
C ARG A 205 -4.60 -39.46 2.54
N LEU A 206 -5.92 -39.60 2.61
CA LEU A 206 -6.87 -38.91 1.74
C LEU A 206 -6.69 -37.39 1.85
N VAL A 207 -6.59 -36.85 3.07
CA VAL A 207 -6.36 -35.41 3.28
C VAL A 207 -5.07 -34.95 2.60
N ARG A 208 -3.95 -35.66 2.83
CA ARG A 208 -2.65 -35.33 2.21
C ARG A 208 -2.72 -35.36 0.69
N ASN A 209 -3.26 -36.45 0.14
CA ASN A 209 -3.33 -36.65 -1.30
C ASN A 209 -4.31 -35.67 -1.95
N ALA A 210 -5.43 -35.34 -1.33
CA ALA A 210 -6.37 -34.36 -1.86
C ALA A 210 -5.72 -32.97 -1.97
N ILE A 211 -5.05 -32.50 -0.92
CA ILE A 211 -4.36 -31.21 -0.93
C ILE A 211 -3.20 -31.22 -1.94
N ALA A 212 -2.42 -32.31 -1.98
CA ALA A 212 -1.31 -32.43 -2.92
C ALA A 212 -1.79 -32.52 -4.38
N CYS A 213 -2.87 -33.26 -4.67
CA CYS A 213 -3.50 -33.28 -5.99
C CYS A 213 -3.94 -31.88 -6.40
N TYR A 214 -4.68 -31.19 -5.53
CA TYR A 214 -5.16 -29.84 -5.83
C TYR A 214 -4.01 -28.86 -6.08
N GLY A 215 -2.99 -28.88 -5.22
CA GLY A 215 -1.81 -28.02 -5.40
C GLY A 215 -1.04 -28.34 -6.68
N LEU A 216 -0.80 -29.62 -6.99
CA LEU A 216 -0.12 -30.03 -8.22
C LEU A 216 -0.94 -29.66 -9.47
N LEU A 217 -2.26 -29.80 -9.44
CA LEU A 217 -3.13 -29.34 -10.52
C LEU A 217 -2.93 -27.84 -10.77
N ARG A 218 -2.94 -27.01 -9.73
CA ARG A 218 -2.77 -25.55 -9.85
C ARG A 218 -1.39 -25.16 -10.35
N VAL A 219 -0.34 -25.84 -9.91
CA VAL A 219 1.02 -25.63 -10.42
C VAL A 219 1.12 -26.03 -11.90
N LEU A 220 0.59 -27.20 -12.28
CA LEU A 220 0.60 -27.69 -13.66
C LEU A 220 -0.20 -26.78 -14.60
N GLN A 221 -1.28 -26.15 -14.10
CA GLN A 221 -2.08 -25.15 -14.80
C GLN A 221 -1.44 -23.75 -14.83
N ARG A 222 -0.25 -23.55 -14.22
CA ARG A 222 0.42 -22.25 -14.04
C ARG A 222 -0.40 -21.20 -13.26
N GLU A 223 -1.34 -21.65 -12.44
CA GLU A 223 -2.11 -20.76 -11.57
C GLU A 223 -1.38 -20.51 -10.25
N TRP A 224 -0.60 -21.50 -9.79
CA TRP A 224 0.23 -21.38 -8.58
C TRP A 224 1.72 -21.39 -8.91
N ASN A 225 2.46 -20.51 -8.25
CA ASN A 225 3.91 -20.59 -8.17
C ASN A 225 4.36 -21.51 -7.00
N LEU A 226 5.67 -21.72 -6.89
CA LEU A 226 6.25 -22.56 -5.84
C LEU A 226 5.95 -22.02 -4.43
N ASP A 227 6.02 -20.70 -4.23
CA ASP A 227 5.72 -20.04 -2.94
C ASP A 227 4.30 -20.37 -2.48
N GLN A 228 3.32 -20.23 -3.39
CA GLN A 228 1.91 -20.52 -3.12
C GLN A 228 1.66 -22.00 -2.83
N PHE A 229 2.33 -22.90 -3.57
CA PHE A 229 2.24 -24.34 -3.32
C PHE A 229 2.81 -24.72 -1.95
N ILE A 230 3.97 -24.16 -1.57
CA ILE A 230 4.61 -24.39 -0.27
C ILE A 230 3.73 -23.83 0.85
N ASP A 231 3.20 -22.62 0.72
CA ASP A 231 2.34 -22.00 1.74
C ASP A 231 1.04 -22.79 1.96
N ALA A 232 0.39 -23.19 0.86
CA ALA A 232 -0.82 -24.00 0.90
C ALA A 232 -0.57 -25.37 1.55
N SER A 233 0.56 -26.01 1.21
CA SER A 233 0.99 -27.30 1.77
C SER A 233 1.36 -27.20 3.25
N TYR A 234 2.07 -26.14 3.63
CA TYR A 234 2.43 -25.86 5.02
C TYR A 234 1.19 -25.64 5.87
N GLY A 235 0.31 -24.72 5.49
CA GLY A 235 -0.88 -24.38 6.27
C GLY A 235 -1.87 -25.53 6.42
N SER A 236 -1.92 -26.44 5.44
CA SER A 236 -2.99 -27.45 5.36
C SER A 236 -2.52 -28.88 5.66
N VAL A 237 -1.23 -29.16 5.62
CA VAL A 237 -0.68 -30.50 5.88
C VAL A 237 0.47 -30.40 6.88
N TRP A 238 1.59 -29.77 6.47
CA TRP A 238 2.85 -29.90 7.20
C TRP A 238 2.81 -29.28 8.59
N ARG A 239 2.12 -28.13 8.78
CA ARG A 239 2.01 -27.47 10.09
C ARG A 239 1.43 -28.38 11.18
N HIS A 240 0.57 -29.32 10.81
CA HIS A 240 -0.11 -30.20 11.77
C HIS A 240 0.60 -31.54 11.96
N GLU A 241 1.52 -31.87 11.07
CA GLU A 241 2.40 -33.04 11.19
C GLU A 241 3.73 -32.66 11.86
N ALA A 242 4.11 -31.39 11.78
CA ALA A 242 5.20 -30.81 12.55
C ALA A 242 4.84 -30.87 14.04
N PRO A 243 5.64 -31.54 14.89
CA PRO A 243 5.40 -31.53 16.32
C PRO A 243 5.64 -30.11 16.82
N GLU A 244 4.62 -29.42 17.34
CA GLU A 244 4.71 -28.04 17.85
C GLU A 244 5.81 -27.87 18.92
N ALA A 245 6.20 -28.95 19.59
CA ALA A 245 7.18 -28.98 20.67
C ALA A 245 8.39 -29.92 20.42
N ALA A 246 8.70 -30.27 19.16
CA ALA A 246 9.97 -30.96 18.90
C ALA A 246 11.10 -29.97 19.18
N GLY A 247 11.73 -30.09 20.35
CA GLY A 247 12.96 -29.36 20.67
C GLY A 247 14.00 -29.46 19.55
N LEU A 248 14.88 -28.47 19.48
CA LEU A 248 15.80 -28.24 18.36
C LEU A 248 16.54 -29.53 17.94
N GLU A 249 16.98 -30.34 18.90
CA GLU A 249 17.75 -31.56 18.69
C GLU A 249 16.91 -32.65 17.99
N ARG A 250 15.63 -32.79 18.35
CA ARG A 250 14.73 -33.77 17.72
C ARG A 250 14.34 -33.33 16.31
N ALA A 251 14.16 -32.03 16.10
CA ALA A 251 13.95 -31.48 14.77
C ALA A 251 15.19 -31.68 13.88
N ALA A 252 16.38 -31.33 14.38
CA ALA A 252 17.65 -31.53 13.70
C ALA A 252 17.90 -33.01 13.36
N GLY A 253 17.63 -33.93 14.29
CA GLY A 253 17.76 -35.37 14.05
C GLY A 253 16.82 -35.87 12.96
N LYS A 254 15.59 -35.37 12.87
CA LYS A 254 14.64 -35.72 11.79
C LYS A 254 15.05 -35.14 10.44
N VAL A 255 15.51 -33.89 10.41
CA VAL A 255 16.00 -33.25 9.18
C VAL A 255 17.26 -33.95 8.67
N GLY A 256 18.22 -34.23 9.56
CA GLY A 256 19.45 -34.94 9.22
C GLY A 256 19.23 -36.41 8.82
N ALA A 257 18.15 -37.05 9.28
CA ALA A 257 17.75 -38.39 8.85
C ALA A 257 16.92 -38.40 7.56
N SER A 258 16.58 -37.24 6.98
CA SER A 258 15.87 -37.17 5.72
C SER A 258 16.75 -37.68 4.58
N SER A 259 16.23 -38.60 3.77
CA SER A 259 16.95 -39.20 2.64
C SER A 259 16.86 -38.38 1.35
N ASP A 260 16.02 -37.35 1.31
CA ASP A 260 15.76 -36.54 0.12
C ASP A 260 16.36 -35.13 0.31
N LEU A 261 17.66 -35.04 0.08
CA LEU A 261 18.43 -33.80 0.23
C LEU A 261 18.03 -32.73 -0.80
N ASP A 262 17.61 -33.15 -2.00
CA ASP A 262 17.16 -32.24 -3.06
C ASP A 262 15.88 -31.52 -2.63
N VAL A 263 14.92 -32.23 -2.02
CA VAL A 263 13.70 -31.60 -1.46
C VAL A 263 14.03 -30.61 -0.36
N LEU A 264 14.95 -30.95 0.55
CA LEU A 264 15.39 -30.02 1.60
C LEU A 264 16.07 -28.77 1.02
N GLY A 265 16.90 -28.94 -0.02
CA GLY A 265 17.53 -27.83 -0.74
C GLY A 265 16.51 -26.90 -1.39
N ILE A 266 15.52 -27.45 -2.11
CA ILE A 266 14.46 -26.65 -2.76
C ILE A 266 13.67 -25.83 -1.73
N VAL A 267 13.28 -26.46 -0.62
CA VAL A 267 12.54 -25.78 0.45
C VAL A 267 13.41 -24.71 1.11
N GLY A 268 14.68 -25.02 1.40
CA GLY A 268 15.64 -24.08 1.99
C GLY A 268 15.87 -22.85 1.11
N GLU A 269 16.16 -23.04 -0.18
CA GLU A 269 16.33 -21.95 -1.16
C GLU A 269 15.07 -21.09 -1.28
N ASN A 270 13.89 -21.71 -1.28
CA ASN A 270 12.63 -20.97 -1.30
C ASN A 270 12.46 -20.08 -0.06
N TYR A 271 12.76 -20.61 1.13
CA TYR A 271 12.72 -19.83 2.37
C TYR A 271 13.75 -18.69 2.37
N LEU A 272 14.99 -18.92 1.91
CA LEU A 272 16.02 -17.87 1.81
C LEU A 272 15.60 -16.77 0.83
N ALA A 273 15.07 -17.14 -0.34
CA ALA A 273 14.56 -16.19 -1.32
C ALA A 273 13.39 -15.37 -0.77
N ARG A 274 12.54 -15.98 0.06
CA ARG A 274 11.44 -15.29 0.74
C ARG A 274 11.94 -14.31 1.80
N ILE A 275 12.89 -14.72 2.64
CA ILE A 275 13.52 -13.85 3.65
C ILE A 275 14.12 -12.62 2.95
N ALA A 276 14.93 -12.82 1.90
CA ALA A 276 15.51 -11.72 1.15
C ALA A 276 14.46 -10.79 0.51
N ARG A 277 13.30 -11.31 0.10
CA ARG A 277 12.20 -10.50 -0.42
C ARG A 277 11.53 -9.68 0.67
N LEU A 278 11.29 -10.29 1.84
CA LEU A 278 10.70 -9.62 3.00
C LEU A 278 11.65 -8.54 3.53
N ASP A 279 12.95 -8.80 3.60
CA ASP A 279 13.94 -7.80 4.02
C ASP A 279 13.92 -6.57 3.10
N ARG A 280 13.86 -6.77 1.78
CA ARG A 280 13.72 -5.66 0.82
C ARG A 280 12.43 -4.87 1.03
N GLN A 281 11.31 -5.55 1.32
CA GLN A 281 10.04 -4.90 1.60
C GLN A 281 10.10 -4.09 2.90
N VAL A 282 10.73 -4.63 3.95
CA VAL A 282 10.93 -3.92 5.22
C VAL A 282 11.78 -2.67 5.00
N THR A 283 12.93 -2.79 4.33
CA THR A 283 13.79 -1.63 4.01
C THR A 283 13.06 -0.58 3.19
N GLN A 284 12.24 -1.00 2.21
CA GLN A 284 11.43 -0.06 1.44
C GLN A 284 10.42 0.68 2.33
N LEU A 285 9.66 -0.04 3.16
CA LEU A 285 8.67 0.54 4.05
C LEU A 285 9.30 1.48 5.10
N GLU A 286 10.48 1.13 5.61
CA GLU A 286 11.26 2.00 6.50
C GLU A 286 11.64 3.31 5.78
N SER A 287 12.14 3.23 4.54
CA SER A 287 12.48 4.41 3.75
C SER A 287 11.27 5.31 3.45
N GLU A 288 10.10 4.72 3.18
CA GLU A 288 8.84 5.43 2.96
C GLU A 288 8.35 6.12 4.25
N ALA A 289 8.47 5.44 5.39
CA ALA A 289 8.13 5.99 6.70
C ALA A 289 9.02 7.18 7.07
N ASP A 290 10.33 7.09 6.82
CA ASP A 290 11.26 8.20 7.08
C ASP A 290 11.01 9.38 6.13
N ALA A 291 10.72 9.12 4.86
CA ALA A 291 10.32 10.16 3.92
C ALA A 291 9.02 10.86 4.35
N ALA A 292 8.06 10.11 4.89
CA ALA A 292 6.81 10.67 5.42
C ALA A 292 7.05 11.54 6.68
N ARG A 293 7.88 11.08 7.62
CA ARG A 293 8.28 11.86 8.81
C ARG A 293 8.99 13.16 8.46
N ASN A 294 9.88 13.12 7.46
CA ASN A 294 10.58 14.32 6.98
C ASN A 294 9.62 15.32 6.33
N ARG A 295 8.64 14.83 5.54
CA ARG A 295 7.58 15.67 4.98
C ARG A 295 6.71 16.30 6.07
N GLU A 296 6.30 15.53 7.07
CA GLU A 296 5.53 16.03 8.21
C GLU A 296 6.30 17.14 8.96
N THR A 297 7.58 16.90 9.24
CA THR A 297 8.43 17.88 9.94
C THR A 297 8.54 19.18 9.14
N ARG A 298 8.74 19.08 7.82
CA ARG A 298 8.78 20.23 6.92
C ARG A 298 7.45 20.97 6.89
N LEU A 299 6.32 20.27 6.75
CA LEU A 299 4.99 20.88 6.72
C LEU A 299 4.65 21.57 8.05
N ARG A 300 5.07 21.01 9.19
CA ARG A 300 4.93 21.68 10.49
C ARG A 300 5.74 22.97 10.57
N ALA A 301 6.97 22.97 10.04
CA ALA A 301 7.78 24.19 9.98
C ALA A 301 7.13 25.23 9.05
N GLU A 302 6.66 24.83 7.86
CA GLU A 302 5.94 25.71 6.93
C GLU A 302 4.66 26.27 7.57
N LEU A 303 3.88 25.43 8.27
CA LEU A 303 2.68 25.85 8.99
C LEU A 303 2.99 26.92 10.04
N SER A 304 4.02 26.73 10.86
CA SER A 304 4.45 27.72 11.86
C SER A 304 4.80 29.06 11.20
N THR A 305 5.49 29.05 10.05
CA THR A 305 5.81 30.30 9.35
C THR A 305 4.58 30.99 8.74
N VAL A 306 3.57 30.22 8.32
CA VAL A 306 2.31 30.76 7.82
C VAL A 306 1.51 31.37 8.96
N GLU A 307 1.42 30.69 10.11
CA GLU A 307 0.77 31.19 11.31
C GLU A 307 1.39 32.51 11.79
N GLU A 308 2.72 32.62 11.81
CA GLU A 308 3.42 33.87 12.15
C GLU A 308 3.10 35.01 11.16
N ARG A 309 3.06 34.71 9.86
CA ARG A 309 2.70 35.70 8.82
C ARG A 309 1.25 36.16 8.95
N GLU A 310 0.34 35.24 9.26
CA GLU A 310 -1.07 35.56 9.48
C GLU A 310 -1.23 36.47 10.70
N GLN A 311 -0.60 36.13 11.83
CA GLN A 311 -0.62 36.98 13.03
C GLN A 311 -0.05 38.38 12.75
N SER A 312 1.07 38.47 12.02
CA SER A 312 1.66 39.75 11.62
C SER A 312 0.75 40.56 10.69
N ALA A 313 0.05 39.89 9.76
CA ALA A 313 -0.92 40.55 8.89
C ALA A 313 -2.14 41.06 9.66
N MET A 314 -2.67 40.28 10.60
CA MET A 314 -3.76 40.69 11.49
C MET A 314 -3.37 41.91 12.32
N ALA A 315 -2.19 41.90 12.96
CA ALA A 315 -1.72 43.03 13.75
C ALA A 315 -1.58 44.32 12.91
N ARG A 316 -1.15 44.20 11.64
CA ARG A 316 -1.12 45.34 10.70
C ARG A 316 -2.51 45.82 10.32
N ALA A 317 -3.46 44.91 10.09
CA ALA A 317 -4.84 45.26 9.78
C ALA A 317 -5.50 46.01 10.95
N ASP A 318 -5.27 45.56 12.18
CA ASP A 318 -5.75 46.23 13.40
C ASP A 318 -5.13 47.63 13.55
N ALA A 319 -3.83 47.77 13.30
CA ALA A 319 -3.16 49.07 13.32
C ALA A 319 -3.72 50.03 12.26
N PHE A 320 -3.97 49.56 11.03
CA PHE A 320 -4.60 50.37 9.99
C PHE A 320 -6.05 50.75 10.33
N SER A 321 -6.82 49.83 10.92
CA SER A 321 -8.19 50.09 11.36
C SER A 321 -8.23 51.18 12.44
N ALA A 322 -7.32 51.11 13.42
CA ALA A 322 -7.17 52.13 14.44
C ALA A 322 -6.80 53.50 13.85
N GLU A 323 -5.89 53.53 12.87
CA GLU A 323 -5.46 54.75 12.20
C GLU A 323 -6.59 55.39 11.36
N VAL A 324 -7.36 54.57 10.63
CA VAL A 324 -8.56 55.06 9.91
C VAL A 324 -9.56 55.65 10.90
N GLY A 325 -9.79 55.00 12.04
CA GLY A 325 -10.66 55.53 13.10
C GLY A 325 -10.16 56.85 13.69
N ARG A 326 -8.84 57.01 13.85
CA ARG A 326 -8.22 58.27 14.29
C ARG A 326 -8.43 59.38 13.26
N LEU A 327 -8.11 59.11 11.99
CA LEU A 327 -8.25 60.07 10.90
C LEU A 327 -9.71 60.50 10.67
N GLN A 328 -10.67 59.59 10.83
CA GLN A 328 -12.10 59.93 10.77
C GLN A 328 -12.52 60.89 11.89
N LYS A 329 -12.01 60.68 13.12
CA LYS A 329 -12.25 61.61 14.24
C LYS A 329 -11.62 62.99 14.01
N GLU A 330 -10.41 63.03 13.47
CA GLU A 330 -9.75 64.29 13.13
C GLU A 330 -10.48 65.04 12.01
N LEU A 331 -10.92 64.32 10.98
CA LEU A 331 -11.67 64.90 9.87
C LEU A 331 -13.03 65.45 10.32
N THR A 332 -13.73 64.73 11.20
CA THR A 332 -15.01 65.19 11.76
C THR A 332 -14.83 66.41 12.66
N ALA A 333 -13.83 66.39 13.55
CA ALA A 333 -13.51 67.55 14.38
C ALA A 333 -13.16 68.79 13.54
N GLU A 334 -12.41 68.62 12.45
CA GLU A 334 -12.12 69.74 11.54
C GLU A 334 -13.35 70.20 10.74
N HIS A 335 -14.22 69.27 10.34
CA HIS A 335 -15.47 69.66 9.69
C HIS A 335 -16.36 70.49 10.62
N ASP A 336 -16.48 70.06 11.88
CA ASP A 336 -17.26 70.74 12.91
C ASP A 336 -16.67 72.13 13.20
N ASN A 337 -15.35 72.25 13.36
CA ASN A 337 -14.67 73.54 13.52
C ASN A 337 -14.95 74.48 12.36
N ARG A 338 -14.83 74.01 11.11
CA ARG A 338 -15.16 74.83 9.93
C ARG A 338 -16.62 75.23 9.87
N MET A 339 -17.55 74.39 10.32
CA MET A 339 -18.97 74.75 10.38
C MET A 339 -19.22 75.84 11.42
N VAL A 340 -18.58 75.74 12.58
CA VAL A 340 -18.62 76.78 13.63
C VAL A 340 -18.04 78.09 13.11
N ASP A 341 -16.85 78.07 12.49
CA ASP A 341 -16.23 79.25 11.89
C ASP A 341 -17.12 79.89 10.82
N LYS A 342 -17.70 79.09 9.93
CA LYS A 342 -18.65 79.58 8.91
C LYS A 342 -19.91 80.19 9.54
N SER A 343 -20.42 79.61 10.62
CA SER A 343 -21.57 80.16 11.35
C SER A 343 -21.22 81.51 11.94
N HIS A 344 -20.07 81.62 12.62
CA HIS A 344 -19.59 82.90 13.17
C HIS A 344 -19.43 83.97 12.09
N MET A 345 -18.79 83.63 10.96
CA MET A 345 -18.65 84.58 9.84
C MET A 345 -19.99 85.01 9.25
N THR A 346 -20.99 84.12 9.22
CA THR A 346 -22.34 84.43 8.73
C THR A 346 -23.09 85.34 9.70
N ASP A 347 -23.00 85.06 11.00
CA ASP A 347 -23.61 85.87 12.06
C ASP A 347 -22.99 87.27 12.13
N ASP A 348 -21.66 87.36 12.00
CA ASP A 348 -20.93 88.63 11.92
C ASP A 348 -21.38 89.44 10.70
N TYR A 349 -21.51 88.78 9.54
CA TYR A 349 -22.01 89.40 8.32
C TYR A 349 -23.45 89.92 8.47
N GLU A 350 -24.39 89.12 9.00
CA GLU A 350 -25.78 89.55 9.20
C GLU A 350 -25.90 90.66 10.26
N THR A 351 -25.05 90.62 11.28
CA THR A 351 -24.96 91.68 12.29
C THR A 351 -24.50 92.99 11.65
N LEU A 352 -23.45 92.93 10.83
CA LEU A 352 -22.94 94.08 10.08
C LEU A 352 -23.99 94.62 9.11
N ARG A 353 -24.62 93.73 8.32
CA ARG A 353 -25.69 94.07 7.38
C ARG A 353 -26.86 94.76 8.08
N THR A 354 -27.33 94.21 9.21
CA THR A 354 -28.43 94.80 9.98
C THR A 354 -28.05 96.17 10.55
N ARG A 355 -26.81 96.33 11.04
CA ARG A 355 -26.29 97.62 11.52
C ARG A 355 -26.30 98.66 10.39
N ILE A 356 -25.76 98.31 9.22
CA ILE A 356 -25.72 99.20 8.05
C ILE A 356 -27.13 99.58 7.61
N ILE A 357 -28.06 98.62 7.52
CA ILE A 357 -29.46 98.89 7.11
C ILE A 357 -30.15 99.85 8.09
N ARG A 358 -30.04 99.61 9.40
CA ARG A 358 -30.64 100.49 10.42
C ARG A 358 -30.06 101.89 10.36
N ARG A 359 -28.75 102.00 10.16
CA ARG A 359 -28.05 103.28 10.06
C ARG A 359 -28.53 104.04 8.83
N LEU A 360 -28.45 103.43 7.65
CA LEU A 360 -28.95 104.02 6.41
C LEU A 360 -30.42 104.42 6.50
N GLY A 361 -31.27 103.61 7.14
CA GLY A 361 -32.67 103.95 7.40
C GLY A 361 -32.82 105.23 8.23
N GLY A 362 -32.09 105.34 9.34
CA GLY A 362 -32.09 106.56 10.17
C GLY A 362 -31.57 107.80 9.44
N GLU A 363 -30.58 107.64 8.54
CA GLU A 363 -30.11 108.75 7.70
C GLU A 363 -31.13 109.14 6.63
N ILE A 364 -31.84 108.17 6.04
CA ILE A 364 -32.95 108.46 5.11
C ILE A 364 -34.05 109.25 5.80
N ASP A 365 -34.39 108.91 7.04
CA ASP A 365 -35.38 109.65 7.83
C ASP A 365 -34.93 111.10 8.09
N LEU A 366 -33.67 111.30 8.53
CA LEU A 366 -33.09 112.65 8.73
C LEU A 366 -33.05 113.48 7.44
N LEU A 367 -32.68 112.87 6.31
CA LEU A 367 -32.70 113.53 5.01
C LEU A 367 -34.12 113.86 4.55
N THR A 368 -35.10 113.00 4.88
CA THR A 368 -36.52 113.24 4.58
C THR A 368 -37.04 114.43 5.37
N ASP A 369 -36.69 114.54 6.65
CA ASP A 369 -37.02 115.67 7.52
C ASP A 369 -36.35 116.96 7.04
N GLY A 370 -35.07 116.90 6.65
CA GLY A 370 -34.35 118.03 6.05
C GLY A 370 -34.99 118.50 4.74
N LEU A 371 -35.40 117.57 3.88
CA LEU A 371 -36.11 117.88 2.63
C LEU A 371 -37.52 118.46 2.89
N HIS A 372 -38.20 118.00 3.95
CA HIS A 372 -39.46 118.58 4.40
C HIS A 372 -39.27 120.02 4.91
N ALA A 373 -38.21 120.29 5.67
CA ALA A 373 -37.85 121.63 6.13
C ALA A 373 -37.55 122.60 4.97
N LEU A 374 -36.81 122.15 3.94
CA LEU A 374 -36.58 122.94 2.72
C LEU A 374 -37.89 123.30 2.01
N ARG A 375 -38.81 122.35 1.86
CA ARG A 375 -40.10 122.55 1.20
C ARG A 375 -41.00 123.56 1.93
N ASN A 376 -40.84 123.69 3.25
CA ASN A 376 -41.64 124.56 4.10
C ASN A 376 -40.97 125.92 4.41
N GLY A 377 -39.86 126.25 3.73
CA GLY A 377 -39.22 127.57 3.84
C GLY A 377 -38.33 127.78 5.06
N ALA A 378 -37.82 126.71 5.67
CA ALA A 378 -36.87 126.75 6.78
C ALA A 378 -35.48 126.21 6.36
N PRO A 379 -34.72 126.96 5.53
CA PRO A 379 -33.45 126.49 4.98
C PRO A 379 -32.38 126.23 6.05
N ASP A 380 -32.31 127.06 7.09
CA ASP A 380 -31.33 126.93 8.17
C ASP A 380 -31.52 125.62 8.96
N VAL A 381 -32.77 125.17 9.11
CA VAL A 381 -33.11 123.90 9.77
C VAL A 381 -32.73 122.70 8.90
N ALA A 382 -32.90 122.82 7.58
CA ALA A 382 -32.52 121.76 6.66
C ALA A 382 -31.01 121.54 6.58
N GLU A 383 -30.22 122.63 6.66
CA GLU A 383 -28.76 122.56 6.70
C GLU A 383 -28.28 121.77 7.94
N GLU A 384 -28.91 121.96 9.10
CA GLU A 384 -28.62 121.19 10.31
C GLU A 384 -28.89 119.69 10.14
N PHE A 385 -30.02 119.31 9.52
CA PHE A 385 -30.34 117.90 9.23
C PHE A 385 -29.37 117.27 8.22
N LEU A 386 -28.93 118.03 7.21
CA LEU A 386 -27.96 117.59 6.21
C LEU A 386 -26.57 117.39 6.83
N ASP A 387 -26.09 118.34 7.62
CA ASP A 387 -24.80 118.25 8.31
C ASP A 387 -24.77 117.07 9.30
N ARG A 388 -25.86 116.88 10.04
CA ARG A 388 -25.98 115.76 10.97
C ARG A 388 -25.95 114.41 10.24
N SER A 389 -26.61 114.33 9.08
CA SER A 389 -26.61 113.12 8.25
C SER A 389 -25.25 112.84 7.61
N LEU A 390 -24.57 113.88 7.11
CA LEU A 390 -23.23 113.77 6.53
C LEU A 390 -22.19 113.35 7.57
N LEU A 391 -22.20 113.96 8.76
CA LEU A 391 -21.31 113.56 9.86
C LEU A 391 -21.55 112.11 10.29
N ALA A 392 -22.82 111.70 10.32
CA ALA A 392 -23.23 110.37 10.69
C ALA A 392 -22.77 109.29 9.68
N LEU A 393 -22.92 109.57 8.38
CA LEU A 393 -22.44 108.70 7.29
C LEU A 393 -20.91 108.66 7.24
N THR A 394 -20.23 109.79 7.42
CA THR A 394 -18.77 109.87 7.38
C THR A 394 -18.13 109.00 8.47
N ARG A 395 -18.67 109.05 9.70
CA ARG A 395 -18.19 108.18 10.80
C ARG A 395 -18.41 106.70 10.52
N GLU A 396 -19.53 106.33 9.90
CA GLU A 396 -19.80 104.91 9.59
C GLU A 396 -18.85 104.39 8.51
N VAL A 397 -18.58 105.19 7.47
CA VAL A 397 -17.62 104.83 6.43
C VAL A 397 -16.22 104.61 7.01
N GLU A 398 -15.82 105.43 7.97
CA GLU A 398 -14.53 105.30 8.65
C GLU A 398 -14.47 104.04 9.52
N GLN A 399 -15.53 103.75 10.27
CA GLN A 399 -15.64 102.51 11.05
C GLN A 399 -15.66 101.25 10.18
N LEU A 400 -16.31 101.28 9.00
CA LEU A 400 -16.31 100.17 8.05
C LEU A 400 -14.93 99.95 7.42
N LYS A 401 -14.19 101.02 7.14
CA LYS A 401 -12.81 100.91 6.65
C LYS A 401 -11.89 100.31 7.70
N ASP A 402 -12.01 100.74 8.96
CA ASP A 402 -11.23 100.19 10.06
C ASP A 402 -11.57 98.71 10.32
N ALA A 403 -12.86 98.35 10.25
CA ALA A 403 -13.30 96.95 10.35
C ALA A 403 -12.79 96.09 9.19
N SER A 404 -12.66 96.64 7.98
CA SER A 404 -12.11 95.92 6.82
C SER A 404 -10.59 95.71 6.88
N GLY A 405 -9.85 96.57 7.60
CA GLY A 405 -8.41 96.47 7.78
C GLY A 405 -7.96 95.39 8.77
N GLY A 406 -8.89 94.79 9.53
CA GLY A 406 -8.61 93.76 10.53
C GLY A 406 -8.67 92.31 10.02
N PHE A 407 -8.94 92.08 8.74
CA PHE A 407 -9.13 90.75 8.13
C PHE A 407 -8.03 90.36 7.11
N ALA A 408 -6.78 90.80 7.32
CA ALA A 408 -5.62 90.44 6.49
C ALA A 408 -4.77 89.33 7.13
#